data_AF-A0A1F1IAF6-F1
#
_entry.id   AF-A0A1F1IAF6-F1
#
_cell.length_a   1.000
_cell.length_b   1.000
_cell.length_c   1.000
_cell.angle_alpha   90.00
_cell.angle_beta   90.00
_cell.angle_gamma   90.00
#
_symmetry.space_group_name_H-M   'P 1'
#
loop_
_entity.id
_entity.type
_entity.pdbx_description
1 polymer ?
#
loop_
_entity_poly.entity_id
_entity_poly.type
_entity_poly.pdbx_seq_one_letter_code
_entity_poly.pdbx_strand_id
1 'polypeptide(L)'
;MSSFTWLAVDRRQHRQMMELVDRFRDESTVDDLGFGRIRDAWADRLFPGTSTLHTRLRYALFVPWLLRRAERKQSVEEILADFREGEFQLMGALRRGMGEGETGIIGRAAGRALRRVPSVVYWGMLSSWGIVAAGQSARDHAQLILVEREAVRNMPVEEHDDGPHRRLPGHLDLGLPEAPHDLLRETTFDLTAEEADYLRTMISAHAPYSLLGHLCLNRPEDWSADNPHPDTFEGVLALDLPADLKDAVHAAVRFSRLAHVANLLYNVLLAEASERTTGDGEPLAEVRRNGLAEAWAAYRVGEPFTVQDLEHLAVPGAPARPMRTADLEFLERWAGHVAAADSPDSLADDPEARRLITDREHRKKRGLARLQNRARLDQWSGGSALGRLQFRWPEARADLEDIYRGLEAG
;
A
#
# COMPACT_ATOMS: atom_id res chain seq x y z
N MET A 1 16.59 -20.90 23.50
CA MET A 1 15.90 -21.09 22.21
C MET A 1 14.55 -20.38 22.24
N SER A 2 14.51 -19.06 22.00
CA SER A 2 13.26 -18.27 22.10
C SER A 2 13.16 -17.08 21.13
N SER A 3 14.01 -16.97 20.10
CA SER A 3 13.97 -15.84 19.15
C SER A 3 12.97 -16.01 17.99
N PHE A 4 12.42 -17.21 17.77
CA PHE A 4 11.61 -17.52 16.59
C PHE A 4 10.10 -17.30 16.76
N THR A 5 9.60 -17.11 17.99
CA THR A 5 8.15 -16.97 18.25
C THR A 5 7.66 -15.53 18.08
N TRP A 6 8.51 -14.52 18.27
CA TRP A 6 8.11 -13.10 18.23
C TRP A 6 7.89 -12.58 16.79
N LEU A 7 8.73 -13.02 15.83
CA LEU A 7 8.59 -12.71 14.39
C LEU A 7 7.35 -13.33 13.72
N ALA A 8 6.79 -14.40 14.29
CA ALA A 8 5.62 -15.08 13.73
C ALA A 8 4.28 -14.43 14.12
N VAL A 9 4.25 -13.71 15.26
CA VAL A 9 3.07 -12.98 15.75
C VAL A 9 2.86 -11.69 14.94
N ASP A 10 3.96 -11.01 14.61
CA ASP A 10 4.04 -9.77 13.82
C ASP A 10 3.26 -9.84 12.47
N ARG A 11 3.43 -10.93 11.72
CA ARG A 11 2.79 -11.11 10.41
C ARG A 11 1.31 -11.48 10.45
N ARG A 12 0.79 -11.98 11.57
CA ARG A 12 -0.61 -12.41 11.69
C ARG A 12 -1.50 -11.22 12.05
N GLN A 13 -1.01 -10.32 12.89
CA GLN A 13 -1.68 -9.06 13.23
C GLN A 13 -1.62 -8.06 12.08
N HIS A 14 -0.48 -7.93 11.39
CA HIS A 14 -0.40 -7.14 10.15
C HIS A 14 -1.38 -7.66 9.09
N ARG A 15 -1.48 -9.00 8.91
CA ARG A 15 -2.50 -9.60 8.03
C ARG A 15 -3.93 -9.33 8.50
N GLN A 16 -4.25 -9.45 9.78
CA GLN A 16 -5.60 -9.19 10.28
C GLN A 16 -6.02 -7.72 10.14
N MET A 17 -5.08 -6.78 10.36
CA MET A 17 -5.30 -5.35 10.13
C MET A 17 -5.47 -5.05 8.64
N MET A 18 -4.65 -5.66 7.78
CA MET A 18 -4.76 -5.53 6.33
C MET A 18 -6.01 -6.24 5.76
N GLU A 19 -6.49 -7.33 6.37
CA GLU A 19 -7.75 -8.01 6.02
C GLU A 19 -8.99 -7.17 6.41
N LEU A 20 -8.88 -6.34 7.45
CA LEU A 20 -9.88 -5.31 7.79
C LEU A 20 -9.89 -4.17 6.75
N VAL A 21 -8.73 -3.79 6.24
CA VAL A 21 -8.53 -2.80 5.16
C VAL A 21 -8.97 -3.33 3.79
N ASP A 22 -8.73 -4.60 3.47
CA ASP A 22 -9.05 -5.23 2.18
C ASP A 22 -10.56 -5.29 1.91
N ARG A 23 -11.40 -5.28 2.96
CA ARG A 23 -12.87 -5.22 2.85
C ARG A 23 -13.39 -3.89 2.29
N PHE A 24 -12.51 -2.93 2.06
CA PHE A 24 -12.85 -1.54 1.76
C PHE A 24 -12.19 -0.97 0.50
N ARG A 25 -11.58 -1.83 -0.34
CA ARG A 25 -11.03 -1.45 -1.65
C ARG A 25 -12.09 -0.86 -2.58
N ASP A 26 -11.70 0.20 -3.27
CA ASP A 26 -12.43 0.85 -4.35
C ASP A 26 -12.73 -0.09 -5.51
N GLU A 27 -13.80 0.23 -6.24
CA GLU A 27 -14.38 -0.53 -7.35
C GLU A 27 -13.43 -0.76 -8.55
N SER A 28 -12.25 -0.13 -8.58
CA SER A 28 -11.22 -0.27 -9.62
C SER A 28 -10.26 -1.45 -9.41
N THR A 29 -10.28 -2.12 -8.24
CA THR A 29 -9.31 -3.16 -7.86
C THR A 29 -9.96 -4.54 -7.73
N VAL A 30 -10.78 -4.93 -8.71
CA VAL A 30 -11.34 -6.29 -8.75
C VAL A 30 -10.26 -7.26 -9.23
N ASP A 31 -9.70 -8.04 -8.30
CA ASP A 31 -8.76 -9.11 -8.63
C ASP A 31 -9.49 -10.34 -9.18
N ASP A 32 -9.92 -10.27 -10.44
CA ASP A 32 -10.68 -11.33 -11.11
C ASP A 32 -9.86 -12.60 -11.35
N LEU A 33 -8.57 -12.45 -11.63
CA LEU A 33 -7.65 -13.54 -12.00
C LEU A 33 -6.71 -13.94 -10.87
N GLY A 34 -6.76 -13.29 -9.71
CA GLY A 34 -5.99 -13.68 -8.53
C GLY A 34 -4.51 -13.23 -8.55
N PHE A 35 -4.20 -12.10 -9.19
CA PHE A 35 -2.87 -11.46 -9.21
C PHE A 35 -2.58 -10.65 -7.94
N GLY A 36 -3.61 -10.29 -7.16
CA GLY A 36 -3.53 -9.36 -6.05
C GLY A 36 -2.50 -9.74 -4.99
N ARG A 37 -2.34 -11.03 -4.71
CA ARG A 37 -1.35 -11.53 -3.74
C ARG A 37 0.10 -11.27 -4.18
N ILE A 38 0.37 -11.37 -5.48
CA ILE A 38 1.71 -11.15 -6.05
C ILE A 38 1.95 -9.65 -6.21
N ARG A 39 0.93 -8.90 -6.66
CA ARG A 39 0.96 -7.44 -6.66
C ARG A 39 1.27 -6.89 -5.26
N ASP A 40 0.61 -7.39 -4.23
CA ASP A 40 0.82 -6.92 -2.85
C ASP A 40 2.19 -7.33 -2.32
N ALA A 41 2.76 -8.46 -2.78
CA ALA A 41 4.13 -8.81 -2.46
C ALA A 41 5.14 -7.82 -3.06
N TRP A 42 4.96 -7.40 -4.33
CA TRP A 42 5.77 -6.37 -4.95
C TRP A 42 5.59 -5.00 -4.28
N ALA A 43 4.34 -4.62 -3.99
CA ALA A 43 4.04 -3.37 -3.28
C ALA A 43 4.73 -3.32 -1.92
N ASP A 44 4.67 -4.39 -1.13
CA ASP A 44 5.32 -4.42 0.19
C ASP A 44 6.86 -4.51 0.09
N ARG A 45 7.41 -5.04 -1.01
CA ARG A 45 8.86 -5.09 -1.27
C ARG A 45 9.42 -3.71 -1.65
N LEU A 46 8.66 -2.94 -2.43
CA LEU A 46 9.10 -1.67 -3.01
C LEU A 46 8.67 -0.46 -2.16
N PHE A 47 7.49 -0.51 -1.57
CA PHE A 47 6.84 0.58 -0.84
C PHE A 47 6.24 0.09 0.50
N PRO A 48 7.05 -0.50 1.39
CA PRO A 48 6.57 -1.03 2.67
C PRO A 48 5.89 0.06 3.50
N GLY A 49 4.80 -0.31 4.17
CA GLY A 49 4.03 0.59 5.01
C GLY A 49 3.00 1.45 4.26
N THR A 50 3.03 1.51 2.92
CA THR A 50 2.06 2.28 2.12
C THR A 50 0.77 1.49 1.84
N SER A 51 -0.33 2.21 1.60
CA SER A 51 -1.65 1.69 1.33
C SER A 51 -2.42 2.63 0.41
N THR A 52 -3.27 2.08 -0.47
CA THR A 52 -4.19 2.88 -1.31
C THR A 52 -5.28 3.60 -0.51
N LEU A 53 -5.34 3.39 0.82
CA LEU A 53 -6.20 4.14 1.72
C LEU A 53 -5.53 5.39 2.29
N HIS A 54 -4.22 5.54 2.12
CA HIS A 54 -3.51 6.75 2.54
C HIS A 54 -3.91 7.93 1.66
N THR A 55 -3.81 9.11 2.24
CA THR A 55 -4.25 10.36 1.63
C THR A 55 -3.17 11.43 1.68
N ARG A 56 -2.51 11.60 2.83
CA ARG A 56 -1.51 12.64 3.10
C ARG A 56 -0.50 12.15 4.12
N LEU A 57 0.78 12.41 3.88
CA LEU A 57 1.84 11.81 4.68
C LEU A 57 1.84 12.29 6.14
N ARG A 58 1.46 13.55 6.41
CA ARG A 58 1.48 14.13 7.78
C ARG A 58 0.56 13.41 8.79
N TYR A 59 -0.36 12.55 8.33
CA TYR A 59 -1.06 11.62 9.23
C TYR A 59 -0.12 10.65 9.97
N ALA A 60 1.06 10.35 9.41
CA ALA A 60 2.12 9.60 10.07
C ALA A 60 2.66 10.30 11.33
N LEU A 61 2.39 11.61 11.49
CA LEU A 61 2.75 12.39 12.67
C LEU A 61 1.52 12.73 13.53
N PHE A 62 0.39 13.05 12.90
CA PHE A 62 -0.84 13.33 13.64
C PHE A 62 -1.27 12.18 14.53
N VAL A 63 -1.26 10.95 14.02
CA VAL A 63 -1.68 9.77 14.79
C VAL A 63 -0.82 9.56 16.04
N PRO A 64 0.53 9.49 15.96
CA PRO A 64 1.34 9.33 17.16
C PRO A 64 1.31 10.56 18.09
N TRP A 65 1.18 11.80 17.59
CA TRP A 65 0.98 12.97 18.46
C TRP A 65 -0.31 12.90 19.27
N LEU A 66 -1.40 12.48 18.64
CA LEU A 66 -2.67 12.28 19.33
C LEU A 66 -2.58 11.16 20.37
N LEU A 67 -1.85 10.09 20.07
CA LEU A 67 -1.59 9.00 21.02
C LEU A 67 -0.77 9.51 22.21
N ARG A 68 0.34 10.21 21.97
CA ARG A 68 1.19 10.86 23.00
C ARG A 68 0.40 11.82 23.89
N ARG A 69 -0.54 12.59 23.31
CA ARG A 69 -1.45 13.46 24.07
C ARG A 69 -2.34 12.64 25.02
N ALA A 70 -2.93 11.58 24.50
CA ALA A 70 -3.86 10.72 25.22
C ALA A 70 -3.20 9.91 26.34
N GLU A 71 -1.89 9.66 26.25
CA GLU A 71 -1.13 8.97 27.29
C GLU A 71 -1.38 9.57 28.67
N ARG A 72 -1.60 10.89 28.81
CA ARG A 72 -1.79 11.59 30.10
C ARG A 72 -2.99 11.09 30.95
N LYS A 73 -3.89 10.29 30.38
CA LYS A 73 -5.04 9.72 31.08
C LYS A 73 -4.65 8.56 32.01
N GLN A 74 -5.56 8.18 32.91
CA GLN A 74 -5.24 7.29 34.05
C GLN A 74 -5.69 5.84 33.84
N SER A 75 -6.55 5.59 32.85
CA SER A 75 -7.00 4.24 32.47
C SER A 75 -6.92 3.99 30.96
N VAL A 76 -6.89 2.72 30.56
CA VAL A 76 -6.82 2.32 29.14
C VAL A 76 -8.02 2.88 28.38
N GLU A 77 -9.21 2.78 28.96
CA GLU A 77 -10.46 3.25 28.38
C GLU A 77 -10.45 4.77 28.18
N GLU A 78 -9.93 5.53 29.14
CA GLU A 78 -9.78 6.98 29.01
C GLU A 78 -8.73 7.37 27.97
N ILE A 79 -7.60 6.65 27.89
CA ILE A 79 -6.57 6.88 26.85
C ILE A 79 -7.20 6.66 25.47
N LEU A 80 -7.88 5.54 25.26
CA LEU A 80 -8.49 5.23 23.96
C LEU A 80 -9.63 6.19 23.61
N ALA A 81 -10.43 6.62 24.59
CA ALA A 81 -11.48 7.61 24.38
C ALA A 81 -10.92 8.99 24.03
N ASP A 82 -9.87 9.45 24.72
CA ASP A 82 -9.22 10.75 24.45
C ASP A 82 -8.45 10.75 23.13
N PHE A 83 -7.86 9.62 22.76
CA PHE A 83 -7.22 9.43 21.46
C PHE A 83 -8.26 9.57 20.33
N ARG A 84 -9.39 8.86 20.45
CA ARG A 84 -10.48 8.92 19.45
C ARG A 84 -11.13 10.30 19.37
N GLU A 85 -11.31 10.99 20.50
CA GLU A 85 -11.79 12.37 20.51
C GLU A 85 -10.78 13.30 19.85
N GLY A 86 -9.47 13.08 20.07
CA GLY A 86 -8.40 13.78 19.39
C GLY A 86 -8.47 13.64 17.86
N GLU A 87 -8.75 12.44 17.34
CA GLU A 87 -8.94 12.22 15.90
C GLU A 87 -10.12 13.02 15.33
N PHE A 88 -11.21 13.15 16.11
CA PHE A 88 -12.35 13.97 15.73
C PHE A 88 -12.01 15.47 15.73
N GLN A 89 -11.27 15.93 16.74
CA GLN A 89 -10.82 17.32 16.85
C GLN A 89 -9.84 17.69 15.72
N LEU A 90 -8.92 16.79 15.38
CA LEU A 90 -8.00 16.94 14.26
C LEU A 90 -8.74 17.15 12.94
N MET A 91 -9.81 16.39 12.68
CA MET A 91 -10.64 16.61 11.50
C MET A 91 -11.21 18.04 11.47
N GLY A 92 -11.62 18.58 12.62
CA GLY A 92 -12.07 19.96 12.75
C GLY A 92 -10.95 20.98 12.51
N ALA A 93 -9.74 20.72 13.01
CA ALA A 93 -8.57 21.56 12.83
C ALA A 93 -8.12 21.63 11.36
N LEU A 94 -8.08 20.48 10.69
CA LEU A 94 -7.76 20.39 9.26
C LEU A 94 -8.78 21.13 8.39
N ARG A 95 -10.08 21.08 8.74
CA ARG A 95 -11.11 21.87 8.01
C ARG A 95 -10.90 23.37 8.13
N ARG A 96 -10.36 23.84 9.26
CA ARG A 96 -10.06 25.26 9.47
C ARG A 96 -8.79 25.68 8.72
N GLY A 97 -7.74 24.86 8.79
CA GLY A 97 -6.44 25.19 8.18
C GLY A 97 -6.38 25.03 6.66
N MET A 98 -7.08 24.03 6.09
CA MET A 98 -7.06 23.75 4.64
C MET A 98 -8.14 24.52 3.84
N GLY A 99 -9.07 25.20 4.52
CA GLY A 99 -10.26 25.78 3.89
C GLY A 99 -11.24 24.75 3.29
N GLU A 100 -12.30 25.23 2.63
CA GLU A 100 -13.43 24.39 2.20
C GLU A 100 -13.12 23.48 0.99
N GLY A 101 -12.06 23.76 0.23
CA GLY A 101 -11.79 23.13 -1.07
C GLY A 101 -10.92 21.85 -1.04
N GLU A 102 -10.18 21.58 0.03
CA GLU A 102 -9.02 20.68 -0.09
C GLU A 102 -9.33 19.19 0.18
N THR A 103 -8.87 18.31 -0.71
CA THR A 103 -9.08 16.86 -0.60
C THR A 103 -8.06 16.20 0.34
N GLY A 104 -8.36 14.98 0.82
CA GLY A 104 -7.44 14.18 1.65
C GLY A 104 -7.76 14.13 3.15
N ILE A 105 -8.73 14.92 3.64
CA ILE A 105 -9.22 14.82 5.02
C ILE A 105 -10.05 13.53 5.20
N ILE A 106 -9.52 12.59 5.98
CA ILE A 106 -10.23 11.36 6.33
C ILE A 106 -11.44 11.68 7.22
N GLY A 107 -12.60 11.13 6.88
CA GLY A 107 -13.83 11.31 7.65
C GLY A 107 -14.71 12.48 7.25
N ARG A 108 -14.33 13.26 6.23
CA ARG A 108 -15.05 14.47 5.78
C ARG A 108 -16.57 14.25 5.65
N ALA A 109 -17.00 13.15 5.00
CA ALA A 109 -18.41 12.87 4.72
C ALA A 109 -19.18 12.16 5.86
N ALA A 110 -18.50 11.50 6.80
CA ALA A 110 -19.13 10.59 7.77
C ALA A 110 -19.34 11.17 9.18
N GLY A 111 -18.72 12.31 9.52
CA GLY A 111 -18.84 12.94 10.84
C GLY A 111 -18.48 11.98 12.00
N ARG A 112 -19.14 12.10 13.16
CA ARG A 112 -18.90 11.22 14.34
C ARG A 112 -19.17 9.73 14.11
N ALA A 113 -19.84 9.36 13.01
CA ALA A 113 -20.08 7.98 12.60
C ALA A 113 -18.95 7.42 11.69
N LEU A 114 -17.74 7.96 11.85
CA LEU A 114 -16.52 7.54 11.17
C LEU A 114 -16.31 6.02 11.27
N ARG A 115 -16.49 5.31 10.14
CA ARG A 115 -16.06 3.91 9.98
C ARG A 115 -14.56 3.78 9.66
N ARG A 116 -13.89 4.86 9.26
CA ARG A 116 -12.47 4.91 8.91
C ARG A 116 -11.80 6.09 9.62
N VAL A 117 -11.22 5.85 10.79
CA VAL A 117 -10.43 6.86 11.52
C VAL A 117 -8.96 6.80 11.09
N PRO A 118 -8.20 7.92 11.15
CA PRO A 118 -6.79 7.94 10.73
C PRO A 118 -5.93 6.85 11.36
N SER A 119 -6.09 6.58 12.66
CA SER A 119 -5.35 5.55 13.37
C SER A 119 -5.51 4.18 12.72
N VAL A 120 -6.71 3.77 12.32
CA VAL A 120 -6.94 2.48 11.63
C VAL A 120 -6.25 2.42 10.28
N VAL A 121 -6.23 3.53 9.54
CA VAL A 121 -5.68 3.58 8.18
C VAL A 121 -4.15 3.64 8.19
N TYR A 122 -3.56 4.38 9.13
CA TYR A 122 -2.11 4.62 9.19
C TYR A 122 -1.36 3.70 10.15
N TRP A 123 -2.03 2.92 11.01
CA TRP A 123 -1.33 2.06 11.97
C TRP A 123 -0.29 1.13 11.34
N GLY A 124 -0.65 0.52 10.20
CA GLY A 124 0.27 -0.36 9.45
C GLY A 124 1.51 0.37 8.93
N MET A 125 1.35 1.64 8.52
CA MET A 125 2.46 2.52 8.10
C MET A 125 3.37 2.83 9.28
N LEU A 126 2.79 3.31 10.39
CA LEU A 126 3.53 3.64 11.61
C LEU A 126 4.34 2.44 12.13
N SER A 127 3.72 1.25 12.12
CA SER A 127 4.39 0.02 12.53
C SER A 127 5.50 -0.38 11.57
N SER A 128 5.29 -0.20 10.26
CA SER A 128 6.28 -0.56 9.23
C SER A 128 7.49 0.36 9.27
N TRP A 129 7.30 1.62 9.66
CA TRP A 129 8.34 2.64 9.75
C TRP A 129 8.90 2.81 11.15
N GLY A 130 8.52 1.96 12.11
CA GLY A 130 9.08 1.96 13.48
C GLY A 130 8.63 3.12 14.37
N ILE A 131 7.66 3.93 13.95
CA ILE A 131 7.13 5.06 14.73
C ILE A 131 6.29 4.54 15.91
N VAL A 132 5.57 3.44 15.70
CA VAL A 132 4.97 2.63 16.77
C VAL A 132 5.65 1.26 16.77
N ALA A 133 5.68 0.61 17.92
CA ALA A 133 6.24 -0.72 18.01
C ALA A 133 5.47 -1.75 17.18
N ALA A 134 6.22 -2.61 16.50
CA ALA A 134 5.69 -3.65 15.63
C ALA A 134 4.74 -4.60 16.38
N GLY A 135 3.60 -4.93 15.76
CA GLY A 135 2.60 -5.84 16.31
C GLY A 135 1.78 -5.29 17.49
N GLN A 136 2.05 -4.08 17.97
CA GLN A 136 1.24 -3.47 19.03
C GLN A 136 0.01 -2.80 18.45
N SER A 137 -1.12 -2.85 19.16
CA SER A 137 -2.28 -2.02 18.91
C SER A 137 -2.26 -0.76 19.80
N ALA A 138 -3.13 0.22 19.52
CA ALA A 138 -3.30 1.38 20.40
C ALA A 138 -3.67 0.98 21.84
N ARG A 139 -4.35 -0.16 22.03
CA ARG A 139 -4.69 -0.69 23.36
C ARG A 139 -3.45 -1.26 24.05
N ASP A 140 -2.61 -2.00 23.34
CA ASP A 140 -1.37 -2.56 23.90
C ASP A 140 -0.42 -1.42 24.32
N HIS A 141 -0.33 -0.36 23.52
CA HIS A 141 0.40 0.86 23.87
C HIS A 141 -0.16 1.51 25.14
N ALA A 142 -1.47 1.68 25.23
CA ALA A 142 -2.11 2.25 26.42
C ALA A 142 -1.84 1.42 27.69
N GLN A 143 -1.86 0.09 27.58
CA GLN A 143 -1.54 -0.81 28.69
C GLN A 143 -0.07 -0.67 29.11
N LEU A 144 0.85 -0.63 28.15
CA LEU A 144 2.28 -0.43 28.40
C LEU A 144 2.55 0.83 29.23
N ILE A 145 1.98 1.96 28.81
CA ILE A 145 2.16 3.26 29.47
C ILE A 145 1.67 3.24 30.93
N LEU A 146 0.57 2.54 31.22
CA LEU A 146 0.05 2.44 32.58
C LEU A 146 0.93 1.53 33.46
N VAL A 147 1.41 0.41 32.92
CA VAL A 147 2.33 -0.49 33.62
C VAL A 147 3.61 0.25 33.99
N GLU A 148 4.18 1.04 33.08
CA GLU A 148 5.37 1.83 33.38
C GLU A 148 5.15 2.88 34.46
N ARG A 149 4.01 3.59 34.41
CA ARG A 149 3.67 4.56 35.45
C ARG A 149 3.52 3.91 36.81
N GLU A 150 2.92 2.73 36.86
CA GLU A 150 2.82 1.96 38.08
C GLU A 150 4.19 1.52 38.59
N ALA A 151 5.07 1.03 37.70
CA ALA A 151 6.44 0.69 38.05
C ALA A 151 7.22 1.90 38.61
N VAL A 152 7.12 3.07 37.97
CA VAL A 152 7.75 4.32 38.45
C VAL A 152 7.17 4.75 39.81
N ARG A 153 5.85 4.68 40.01
CA ARG A 153 5.22 5.01 41.30
C ARG A 153 5.64 4.08 42.44
N ASN A 154 5.92 2.82 42.12
CA ASN A 154 6.28 1.80 43.10
C ASN A 154 7.80 1.66 43.29
N MET A 155 8.63 2.47 42.63
CA MET A 155 10.09 2.45 42.80
C MET A 155 10.50 3.03 44.17
N PRO A 156 11.43 2.38 44.90
CA PRO A 156 12.01 2.92 46.13
C PRO A 156 12.70 4.28 45.90
N VAL A 157 12.59 5.20 46.85
CA VAL A 157 13.17 6.56 46.78
C VAL A 157 14.69 6.55 46.58
N GLU A 158 15.38 5.51 47.05
CA GLU A 158 16.84 5.33 46.95
C GLU A 158 17.32 4.91 45.54
N GLU A 159 16.43 4.41 44.67
CA GLU A 159 16.72 4.02 43.28
C GLU A 159 16.28 5.10 42.26
N HIS A 160 15.90 6.29 42.71
CA HIS A 160 15.57 7.44 41.85
C HIS A 160 16.83 8.11 41.23
N ASP A 161 18.00 7.47 41.28
CA ASP A 161 19.26 7.99 40.74
C ASP A 161 19.16 8.28 39.23
N ASP A 162 19.82 9.35 38.80
CA ASP A 162 19.64 10.15 37.56
C ASP A 162 19.99 9.44 36.22
N GLY A 163 19.81 8.13 36.14
CA GLY A 163 19.95 7.37 34.89
C GLY A 163 18.68 7.40 34.04
N PRO A 164 18.77 7.35 32.69
CA PRO A 164 17.58 7.20 31.86
C PRO A 164 16.87 5.91 32.25
N HIS A 165 15.68 6.03 32.85
CA HIS A 165 14.84 4.90 33.19
C HIS A 165 14.70 4.02 31.95
N ARG A 166 15.01 2.72 32.10
CA ARG A 166 14.93 1.76 31.01
C ARG A 166 13.46 1.60 30.61
N ARG A 167 13.03 2.41 29.65
CA ARG A 167 11.71 2.30 29.04
C ARG A 167 11.52 0.88 28.53
N LEU A 168 10.35 0.32 28.80
CA LEU A 168 9.97 -0.97 28.26
C LEU A 168 9.96 -0.87 26.72
N PRO A 169 10.38 -1.91 25.99
CA PRO A 169 10.22 -1.93 24.55
C PRO A 169 8.74 -1.72 24.18
N GLY A 170 8.43 -0.83 23.26
CA GLY A 170 7.03 -0.61 22.84
C GLY A 170 6.58 0.84 22.65
N HIS A 171 7.41 1.82 23.01
CA HIS A 171 7.00 3.23 22.92
C HIS A 171 6.85 3.72 21.48
N LEU A 172 6.20 4.87 21.39
CA LEU A 172 6.44 5.80 20.30
C LEU A 172 7.94 6.04 20.18
N ASP A 173 8.41 6.13 18.94
CA ASP A 173 9.80 6.46 18.67
C ASP A 173 10.21 7.74 19.41
N LEU A 174 11.43 7.72 19.97
CA LEU A 174 11.94 8.79 20.83
C LEU A 174 12.32 10.04 20.02
N GLY A 175 12.61 9.88 18.73
CA GLY A 175 12.92 10.96 17.82
C GLY A 175 11.69 11.66 17.25
N LEU A 176 10.47 11.19 17.54
CA LEU A 176 9.23 11.81 17.04
C LEU A 176 9.17 13.29 17.47
N PRO A 177 9.11 14.24 16.50
CA PRO A 177 9.07 15.67 16.75
C PRO A 177 7.92 16.08 17.68
N GLU A 178 8.06 17.23 18.32
CA GLU A 178 6.99 17.78 19.15
C GLU A 178 5.80 18.23 18.31
N ALA A 179 4.60 17.99 18.84
CA ALA A 179 3.38 18.41 18.16
C ALA A 179 3.25 19.95 18.16
N PRO A 180 2.79 20.57 17.06
CA PRO A 180 2.46 21.99 17.05
C PRO A 180 1.46 22.36 18.16
N HIS A 181 1.68 23.48 18.84
CA HIS A 181 0.82 23.90 19.97
C HIS A 181 -0.66 24.09 19.59
N ASP A 182 -0.92 24.42 18.32
CA ASP A 182 -2.22 24.68 17.73
C ASP A 182 -2.76 23.49 16.91
N LEU A 183 -2.15 22.30 16.98
CA LEU A 183 -2.53 21.10 16.21
C LEU A 183 -4.05 20.82 16.16
N LEU A 184 -4.75 20.98 17.28
CA LEU A 184 -6.20 20.72 17.39
C LEU A 184 -7.07 21.97 17.19
N ARG A 185 -6.45 23.14 17.05
CA ARG A 185 -7.09 24.40 16.69
C ARG A 185 -7.09 24.57 15.19
N GLU A 186 -5.95 24.52 14.54
CA GLU A 186 -5.81 24.73 13.10
C GLU A 186 -4.52 24.06 12.63
N THR A 187 -4.57 23.29 11.55
CA THR A 187 -3.39 22.59 11.04
C THR A 187 -3.55 22.26 9.55
N THR A 188 -2.44 22.06 8.85
CA THR A 188 -2.39 21.72 7.43
C THR A 188 -1.65 20.40 7.19
N PHE A 189 -1.64 19.89 5.96
CA PHE A 189 -0.86 18.70 5.62
C PHE A 189 0.62 18.98 5.30
N ASP A 190 1.03 20.24 5.25
CA ASP A 190 2.41 20.62 4.90
C ASP A 190 3.36 20.21 6.02
N LEU A 191 4.41 19.48 5.65
CA LEU A 191 5.47 19.08 6.58
C LEU A 191 6.42 20.26 6.81
N THR A 192 6.86 20.43 8.05
CA THR A 192 8.05 21.24 8.33
C THR A 192 9.32 20.51 7.91
N ALA A 193 10.45 21.21 7.80
CA ALA A 193 11.73 20.58 7.50
C ALA A 193 12.14 19.53 8.54
N GLU A 194 11.90 19.78 9.83
CA GLU A 194 12.15 18.82 10.91
C GLU A 194 11.26 17.58 10.79
N GLU A 195 9.97 17.77 10.49
CA GLU A 195 9.01 16.69 10.30
C GLU A 195 9.36 15.81 9.08
N ALA A 196 9.77 16.44 7.97
CA ALA A 196 10.18 15.75 6.76
C ALA A 196 11.49 14.97 6.97
N ASP A 197 12.48 15.58 7.62
CA ASP A 197 13.76 14.93 7.96
C ASP A 197 13.56 13.72 8.87
N TYR A 198 12.67 13.83 9.85
CA TYR A 198 12.27 12.74 10.73
C TYR A 198 11.65 11.58 9.94
N LEU A 199 10.62 11.84 9.11
CA LEU A 199 9.95 10.80 8.34
C LEU A 199 10.90 10.13 7.34
N ARG A 200 11.73 10.92 6.65
CA ARG A 200 12.80 10.41 5.78
C ARG A 200 13.71 9.44 6.54
N THR A 201 14.13 9.81 7.75
CA THR A 201 15.01 9.00 8.60
C THR A 201 14.32 7.69 9.02
N MET A 202 13.08 7.75 9.50
CA MET A 202 12.33 6.56 9.92
C MET A 202 12.08 5.59 8.77
N ILE A 203 11.64 6.09 7.61
CA ILE A 203 11.42 5.27 6.42
C ILE A 203 12.73 4.59 6.00
N SER A 204 13.82 5.35 5.92
CA SER A 204 15.11 4.83 5.44
C SER A 204 15.71 3.80 6.39
N ALA A 205 15.53 3.99 7.71
CA ALA A 205 16.01 3.06 8.73
C ALA A 205 15.22 1.74 8.76
N HIS A 206 13.90 1.80 8.55
CA HIS A 206 13.01 0.63 8.67
C HIS A 206 12.69 -0.04 7.32
N ALA A 207 12.98 0.62 6.20
CA ALA A 207 12.80 0.10 4.85
C ALA A 207 14.05 0.24 3.95
N PRO A 208 15.26 -0.14 4.42
CA PRO A 208 16.53 0.19 3.77
C PRO A 208 16.73 -0.48 2.41
N TYR A 209 16.07 -1.62 2.18
CA TYR A 209 16.14 -2.36 0.91
C TYR A 209 15.01 -2.03 -0.05
N SER A 210 14.13 -1.09 0.29
CA SER A 210 12.96 -0.74 -0.53
C SER A 210 13.24 0.43 -1.46
N LEU A 211 12.44 0.56 -2.51
CA LEU A 211 12.52 1.71 -3.40
C LEU A 211 12.12 3.00 -2.66
N LEU A 212 11.10 2.93 -1.79
CA LEU A 212 10.68 4.05 -0.94
C LEU A 212 11.83 4.58 -0.07
N GLY A 213 12.51 3.69 0.65
CA GLY A 213 13.64 4.05 1.51
C GLY A 213 14.84 4.57 0.73
N HIS A 214 15.13 3.99 -0.44
CA HIS A 214 16.19 4.48 -1.31
C HIS A 214 15.91 5.91 -1.80
N LEU A 215 14.70 6.18 -2.30
CA LEU A 215 14.32 7.50 -2.82
C LEU A 215 14.24 8.55 -1.71
N CYS A 216 13.85 8.18 -0.49
CA CYS A 216 13.94 9.08 0.67
C CYS A 216 15.37 9.61 0.89
N LEU A 217 16.39 8.77 0.77
CA LEU A 217 17.79 9.17 0.95
C LEU A 217 18.43 9.76 -0.31
N ASN A 218 18.04 9.28 -1.48
CA ASN A 218 18.68 9.55 -2.76
C ASN A 218 17.64 10.17 -3.70
N ARG A 219 17.20 11.38 -3.35
CA ARG A 219 16.30 12.16 -4.18
C ARG A 219 16.96 12.41 -5.56
N PRO A 220 16.31 12.06 -6.68
CA PRO A 220 16.80 12.44 -8.00
C PRO A 220 16.83 13.96 -8.18
N GLU A 221 17.90 14.50 -8.78
CA GLU A 221 18.13 15.95 -8.88
C GLU A 221 16.98 16.71 -9.58
N ASP A 222 16.42 16.12 -10.64
CA ASP A 222 15.36 16.73 -11.45
C ASP A 222 13.95 16.58 -10.84
N TRP A 223 13.81 15.80 -9.76
CA TRP A 223 12.51 15.57 -9.14
C TRP A 223 12.28 16.62 -8.06
N SER A 224 11.36 17.55 -8.32
CA SER A 224 10.90 18.55 -7.34
C SER A 224 9.38 18.54 -7.20
N ALA A 225 8.86 19.31 -6.23
CA ALA A 225 7.42 19.50 -6.08
C ALA A 225 6.78 20.13 -7.35
N ASP A 226 7.54 20.96 -8.07
CA ASP A 226 7.12 21.61 -9.32
C ASP A 226 7.36 20.74 -10.57
N ASN A 227 8.17 19.68 -10.45
CA ASN A 227 8.45 18.72 -11.51
C ASN A 227 8.38 17.28 -10.98
N PRO A 228 7.16 16.75 -10.74
CA PRO A 228 6.97 15.44 -10.14
C PRO A 228 7.31 14.33 -11.16
N HIS A 229 8.18 13.40 -10.77
CA HIS A 229 8.61 12.30 -11.63
C HIS A 229 8.83 11.01 -10.84
N PRO A 230 8.74 9.84 -11.47
CA PRO A 230 7.93 9.53 -12.64
C PRO A 230 6.43 9.43 -12.31
N ASP A 231 5.54 9.80 -13.24
CA ASP A 231 4.07 9.68 -13.05
C ASP A 231 3.57 8.24 -13.00
N THR A 232 4.31 7.32 -13.61
CA THR A 232 3.97 5.89 -13.65
C THR A 232 5.09 5.07 -13.07
N PHE A 233 4.73 3.92 -12.49
CA PHE A 233 5.72 3.01 -11.92
C PHE A 233 6.75 2.54 -12.95
N GLU A 234 6.36 2.39 -14.23
CA GLU A 234 7.28 2.00 -15.29
C GLU A 234 8.35 3.06 -15.58
N GLY A 235 8.03 4.34 -15.35
CA GLY A 235 9.01 5.44 -15.47
C GLY A 235 10.13 5.36 -14.42
N VAL A 236 9.96 4.58 -13.34
CA VAL A 236 11.01 4.34 -12.34
C VAL A 236 12.24 3.67 -12.96
N LEU A 237 12.06 2.93 -14.06
CA LEU A 237 13.18 2.31 -14.80
C LEU A 237 14.20 3.31 -15.33
N ALA A 238 13.82 4.59 -15.48
CA ALA A 238 14.72 5.65 -15.91
C ALA A 238 15.58 6.22 -14.78
N LEU A 239 15.27 5.90 -13.52
CA LEU A 239 16.05 6.36 -12.37
C LEU A 239 17.36 5.58 -12.23
N ASP A 240 18.39 6.25 -11.75
CA ASP A 240 19.64 5.60 -11.37
C ASP A 240 19.46 4.89 -10.02
N LEU A 241 19.34 3.57 -10.06
CA LEU A 241 19.03 2.72 -8.90
C LEU A 241 20.15 1.70 -8.68
N PRO A 242 20.44 1.34 -7.40
CA PRO A 242 21.28 0.20 -7.08
C PRO A 242 20.80 -1.08 -7.78
N ALA A 243 21.72 -1.96 -8.18
CA ALA A 243 21.45 -3.14 -8.98
C ALA A 243 20.26 -3.98 -8.44
N ASP A 244 20.26 -4.31 -7.15
CA ASP A 244 19.19 -5.09 -6.51
C ASP A 244 17.80 -4.45 -6.64
N LEU A 245 17.72 -3.11 -6.52
CA LEU A 245 16.46 -2.38 -6.67
C LEU A 245 16.05 -2.27 -8.13
N LYS A 246 17.01 -2.01 -9.02
CA LYS A 246 16.77 -1.99 -10.46
C LYS A 246 16.17 -3.31 -10.92
N ASP A 247 16.77 -4.44 -10.54
CA ASP A 247 16.28 -5.77 -10.90
C ASP A 247 14.87 -6.04 -10.34
N ALA A 248 14.61 -5.65 -9.10
CA ALA A 248 13.28 -5.75 -8.49
C ALA A 248 12.22 -4.91 -9.22
N VAL A 249 12.55 -3.69 -9.64
CA VAL A 249 11.65 -2.83 -10.42
C VAL A 249 11.42 -3.42 -11.81
N HIS A 250 12.46 -3.88 -12.51
CA HIS A 250 12.33 -4.56 -13.79
C HIS A 250 11.42 -5.79 -13.70
N ALA A 251 11.64 -6.65 -12.70
CA ALA A 251 10.81 -7.82 -12.44
C ALA A 251 9.33 -7.46 -12.16
N ALA A 252 9.09 -6.43 -11.35
CA ALA A 252 7.74 -5.92 -11.08
C ALA A 252 7.07 -5.36 -12.35
N VAL A 253 7.81 -4.64 -13.20
CA VAL A 253 7.29 -4.14 -14.50
C VAL A 253 6.95 -5.30 -15.43
N ARG A 254 7.82 -6.31 -15.56
CA ARG A 254 7.54 -7.53 -16.35
C ARG A 254 6.27 -8.23 -15.87
N PHE A 255 6.12 -8.40 -14.56
CA PHE A 255 4.90 -8.95 -13.96
C PHE A 255 3.67 -8.09 -14.26
N SER A 256 3.77 -6.76 -14.14
CA SER A 256 2.66 -5.83 -14.42
C SER A 256 2.19 -5.94 -15.86
N ARG A 257 3.12 -6.01 -16.82
CA ARG A 257 2.81 -6.17 -18.25
C ARG A 257 2.16 -7.54 -18.51
N LEU A 258 2.68 -8.62 -17.94
CA LEU A 258 2.09 -9.96 -18.10
C LEU A 258 0.65 -10.02 -17.56
N ALA A 259 0.42 -9.47 -16.37
CA ALA A 259 -0.89 -9.41 -15.74
C ALA A 259 -1.87 -8.53 -16.54
N HIS A 260 -1.39 -7.43 -17.11
CA HIS A 260 -2.18 -6.55 -17.96
C HIS A 260 -2.72 -7.28 -19.20
N VAL A 261 -1.86 -8.05 -19.88
CA VAL A 261 -2.26 -8.86 -21.05
C VAL A 261 -3.31 -9.91 -20.66
N ALA A 262 -3.19 -10.55 -19.49
CA ALA A 262 -4.20 -11.50 -18.99
C ALA A 262 -5.56 -10.84 -18.72
N ASN A 263 -5.55 -9.69 -18.04
CA ASN A 263 -6.76 -8.95 -17.73
C ASN A 263 -7.44 -8.47 -19.01
N LEU A 264 -6.69 -8.03 -20.02
CA LEU A 264 -7.27 -7.60 -21.29
C LEU A 264 -7.89 -8.77 -22.06
N LEU A 265 -7.25 -9.94 -22.10
CA LEU A 265 -7.89 -11.14 -22.66
C LEU A 265 -9.17 -11.49 -21.89
N TYR A 266 -9.16 -11.44 -20.56
CA TYR A 266 -10.38 -11.63 -19.76
C TYR A 266 -11.49 -10.64 -20.14
N ASN A 267 -11.18 -9.37 -20.38
CA ASN A 267 -12.16 -8.38 -20.82
C ASN A 267 -12.65 -8.62 -22.26
N VAL A 268 -11.81 -9.13 -23.17
CA VAL A 268 -12.25 -9.59 -24.49
C VAL A 268 -13.29 -10.70 -24.34
N LEU A 269 -13.02 -11.71 -23.51
CA LEU A 269 -13.94 -12.82 -23.25
C LEU A 269 -15.29 -12.34 -22.68
N LEU A 270 -15.26 -11.41 -21.72
CA LEU A 270 -16.48 -10.83 -21.16
C LEU A 270 -17.25 -10.01 -22.19
N ALA A 271 -16.55 -9.21 -22.98
CA ALA A 271 -17.17 -8.38 -24.01
C ALA A 271 -17.86 -9.23 -25.07
N GLU A 272 -17.18 -10.27 -25.58
CA GLU A 272 -17.74 -11.25 -26.52
C GLU A 272 -18.96 -11.95 -25.92
N ALA A 273 -18.88 -12.43 -24.67
CA ALA A 273 -20.01 -13.08 -24.02
C ALA A 273 -21.20 -12.13 -23.74
N SER A 274 -20.93 -10.84 -23.53
CA SER A 274 -21.95 -9.84 -23.19
C SER A 274 -22.65 -9.25 -24.42
N GLU A 275 -22.04 -9.34 -25.61
CA GLU A 275 -22.51 -8.76 -26.87
C GLU A 275 -22.83 -7.25 -26.78
N ARG A 276 -22.13 -6.53 -25.89
CA ARG A 276 -22.34 -5.09 -25.67
C ARG A 276 -21.64 -4.24 -26.72
N THR A 277 -22.19 -3.05 -26.96
CA THR A 277 -21.58 -1.99 -27.75
C THR A 277 -21.18 -0.81 -26.86
N THR A 278 -20.24 0.00 -27.34
CA THR A 278 -19.93 1.30 -26.74
C THR A 278 -21.05 2.31 -27.00
N GLY A 279 -20.96 3.49 -26.37
CA GLY A 279 -21.92 4.59 -26.62
C GLY A 279 -21.97 5.03 -28.09
N ASP A 280 -20.88 4.84 -28.83
CA ASP A 280 -20.74 5.19 -30.24
C ASP A 280 -21.16 4.05 -31.19
N GLY A 281 -21.65 2.92 -30.64
CA GLY A 281 -22.17 1.79 -31.42
C GLY A 281 -21.12 0.76 -31.85
N GLU A 282 -19.85 0.93 -31.48
CA GLU A 282 -18.78 -0.03 -31.76
C GLU A 282 -18.92 -1.28 -30.85
N PRO A 283 -18.72 -2.51 -31.36
CA PRO A 283 -18.68 -3.71 -30.52
C PRO A 283 -17.62 -3.59 -29.43
N LEU A 284 -18.01 -3.75 -28.16
CA LEU A 284 -17.08 -3.63 -27.03
C LEU A 284 -15.93 -4.66 -27.14
N ALA A 285 -16.17 -5.81 -27.75
CA ALA A 285 -15.15 -6.83 -27.98
C ALA A 285 -14.00 -6.32 -28.87
N GLU A 286 -14.30 -5.51 -29.89
CA GLU A 286 -13.31 -4.93 -30.78
C GLU A 286 -12.44 -3.90 -30.05
N VAL A 287 -13.06 -3.01 -29.27
CA VAL A 287 -12.34 -2.07 -28.38
C VAL A 287 -11.40 -2.81 -27.43
N ARG A 288 -11.82 -3.95 -26.87
CA ARG A 288 -10.97 -4.76 -25.98
C ARG A 288 -9.85 -5.48 -26.72
N ARG A 289 -10.07 -5.95 -27.95
CA ARG A 289 -9.03 -6.54 -28.81
C ARG A 289 -7.96 -5.51 -29.16
N ASN A 290 -8.35 -4.27 -29.47
CA ASN A 290 -7.42 -3.16 -29.72
C ASN A 290 -6.54 -2.88 -28.49
N GLY A 291 -7.13 -2.79 -27.29
CA GLY A 291 -6.36 -2.63 -26.05
C GLY A 291 -5.41 -3.81 -25.78
N LEU A 292 -5.84 -5.05 -26.06
CA LEU A 292 -4.98 -6.24 -25.97
C LEU A 292 -3.80 -6.16 -26.94
N ALA A 293 -4.01 -5.69 -28.17
CA ALA A 293 -2.96 -5.51 -29.16
C ALA A 293 -1.88 -4.51 -28.70
N GLU A 294 -2.30 -3.36 -28.17
CA GLU A 294 -1.38 -2.36 -27.60
C GLU A 294 -0.58 -2.92 -26.43
N ALA A 295 -1.24 -3.63 -25.51
CA ALA A 295 -0.58 -4.22 -24.35
C ALA A 295 0.38 -5.35 -24.73
N TRP A 296 0.02 -6.17 -25.71
CA TRP A 296 0.88 -7.23 -26.23
C TRP A 296 2.12 -6.63 -26.91
N ALA A 297 1.96 -5.59 -27.73
CA ALA A 297 3.10 -4.89 -28.34
C ALA A 297 4.05 -4.34 -27.28
N ALA A 298 3.53 -3.68 -26.24
CA ALA A 298 4.33 -3.17 -25.13
C ALA A 298 5.04 -4.30 -24.34
N TYR A 299 4.40 -5.47 -24.19
CA TYR A 299 5.02 -6.65 -23.58
C TYR A 299 6.20 -7.16 -24.40
N ARG A 300 6.05 -7.24 -25.73
CA ARG A 300 7.08 -7.76 -26.66
C ARG A 300 8.33 -6.88 -26.81
N VAL A 301 8.23 -5.58 -26.51
CA VAL A 301 9.39 -4.67 -26.55
C VAL A 301 10.38 -4.96 -25.41
N GLY A 302 9.90 -5.46 -24.27
CA GLY A 302 10.75 -5.78 -23.12
C GLY A 302 11.11 -7.25 -23.01
N GLU A 303 11.91 -7.56 -21.99
CA GLU A 303 12.12 -8.94 -21.56
C GLU A 303 10.82 -9.56 -21.05
N PRO A 304 10.53 -10.83 -21.40
CA PRO A 304 9.34 -11.52 -20.92
C PRO A 304 9.45 -11.82 -19.42
N PHE A 305 8.30 -11.83 -18.74
CA PHE A 305 8.25 -12.28 -17.35
C PHE A 305 8.56 -13.76 -17.26
N THR A 306 9.33 -14.15 -16.24
CA THR A 306 9.57 -15.54 -15.86
C THR A 306 9.27 -15.74 -14.37
N VAL A 307 8.96 -16.95 -13.93
CA VAL A 307 8.68 -17.19 -12.49
C VAL A 307 9.91 -16.92 -11.61
N GLN A 308 11.11 -16.93 -12.17
CA GLN A 308 12.38 -16.55 -11.52
C GLN A 308 12.38 -15.06 -11.12
N ASP A 309 11.63 -14.20 -11.81
CA ASP A 309 11.48 -12.79 -11.43
C ASP A 309 10.98 -12.62 -9.99
N LEU A 310 10.25 -13.61 -9.47
CA LEU A 310 9.73 -13.60 -8.11
C LEU A 310 10.83 -13.78 -7.06
N GLU A 311 12.04 -14.18 -7.43
CA GLU A 311 13.19 -14.24 -6.52
C GLU A 311 13.59 -12.84 -6.01
N HIS A 312 13.37 -11.79 -6.82
CA HIS A 312 13.64 -10.39 -6.42
C HIS A 312 12.65 -9.85 -5.38
N LEU A 313 11.62 -10.62 -4.98
CA LEU A 313 10.79 -10.32 -3.81
C LEU A 313 11.51 -10.60 -2.48
N ALA A 314 12.62 -11.35 -2.51
CA ALA A 314 13.41 -11.59 -1.32
C ALA A 314 14.02 -10.28 -0.80
N VAL A 315 14.10 -10.16 0.52
CA VAL A 315 14.76 -9.06 1.23
C VAL A 315 15.71 -9.68 2.25
N PRO A 316 16.95 -9.18 2.39
CA PRO A 316 17.87 -9.64 3.41
C PRO A 316 17.25 -9.62 4.80
N GLY A 317 17.35 -10.73 5.54
CA GLY A 317 16.82 -10.85 6.91
C GLY A 317 15.29 -11.01 7.01
N ALA A 318 14.55 -10.93 5.91
CA ALA A 318 13.10 -11.13 5.91
C ALA A 318 12.72 -12.59 5.60
N PRO A 319 11.76 -13.19 6.32
CA PRO A 319 11.29 -14.53 5.97
C PRO A 319 10.64 -14.54 4.59
N ALA A 320 10.98 -15.55 3.78
CA ALA A 320 10.39 -15.76 2.46
C ALA A 320 8.85 -15.73 2.52
N ARG A 321 8.23 -15.19 1.49
CA ARG A 321 6.77 -15.15 1.33
C ARG A 321 6.36 -16.25 0.34
N PRO A 322 6.04 -17.46 0.80
CA PRO A 322 5.78 -18.57 -0.11
C PRO A 322 4.58 -18.25 -1.01
N MET A 323 4.78 -18.51 -2.29
CA MET A 323 3.71 -18.45 -3.27
C MET A 323 2.93 -19.77 -3.31
N ARG A 324 1.61 -19.69 -3.49
CA ARG A 324 0.78 -20.86 -3.74
C ARG A 324 1.21 -21.46 -5.07
N THR A 325 1.45 -22.76 -5.10
CA THR A 325 1.85 -23.50 -6.31
C THR A 325 0.89 -23.21 -7.48
N ALA A 326 -0.43 -23.21 -7.21
CA ALA A 326 -1.44 -22.92 -8.23
C ALA A 326 -1.40 -21.47 -8.78
N ASP A 327 -0.79 -20.50 -8.08
CA ASP A 327 -0.56 -19.15 -8.62
C ASP A 327 0.69 -19.15 -9.53
N LEU A 328 1.74 -19.88 -9.15
CA LEU A 328 2.97 -20.03 -9.94
C LEU A 328 2.71 -20.79 -11.25
N GLU A 329 2.04 -21.94 -11.18
CA GLU A 329 1.68 -22.74 -12.35
C GLU A 329 0.81 -21.95 -13.35
N PHE A 330 -0.08 -21.09 -12.83
CA PHE A 330 -0.88 -20.23 -13.68
C PHE A 330 -0.02 -19.19 -14.40
N LEU A 331 0.89 -18.52 -13.68
CA LEU A 331 1.78 -17.53 -14.26
C LEU A 331 2.70 -18.15 -15.31
N GLU A 332 3.29 -19.30 -15.02
CA GLU A 332 4.19 -20.00 -15.93
C GLU A 332 3.48 -20.41 -17.23
N ARG A 333 2.31 -21.04 -17.10
CA ARG A 333 1.49 -21.40 -18.27
C ARG A 333 1.07 -20.18 -19.07
N TRP A 334 0.60 -19.13 -18.39
CA TRP A 334 0.16 -17.91 -19.04
C TRP A 334 1.30 -17.20 -19.77
N ALA A 335 2.48 -17.07 -19.13
CA ALA A 335 3.67 -16.55 -19.78
C ALA A 335 4.05 -17.37 -21.02
N GLY A 336 3.90 -18.69 -20.96
CA GLY A 336 4.07 -19.60 -22.10
C GLY A 336 3.15 -19.27 -23.28
N HIS A 337 1.84 -19.07 -23.03
CA HIS A 337 0.88 -18.68 -24.08
C HIS A 337 1.23 -17.32 -24.70
N VAL A 338 1.56 -16.32 -23.89
CA VAL A 338 1.93 -14.99 -24.39
C VAL A 338 3.23 -15.03 -25.21
N ALA A 339 4.21 -15.85 -24.80
CA ALA A 339 5.48 -16.01 -25.50
C ALA A 339 5.33 -16.77 -26.83
N ALA A 340 4.46 -17.78 -26.87
CA ALA A 340 4.22 -18.62 -28.06
C ALA A 340 3.34 -17.96 -29.12
N ALA A 341 2.57 -16.93 -28.76
CA ALA A 341 1.73 -16.20 -29.69
C ALA A 341 2.55 -15.36 -30.69
N ASP A 342 2.23 -15.49 -31.98
CA ASP A 342 2.87 -14.75 -33.08
C ASP A 342 2.26 -13.34 -33.28
N SER A 343 1.01 -13.16 -32.86
CA SER A 343 0.25 -11.92 -32.98
C SER A 343 -0.76 -11.78 -31.82
N PRO A 344 -1.25 -10.56 -31.51
CA PRO A 344 -2.29 -10.38 -30.51
C PRO A 344 -3.59 -11.11 -30.85
N ASP A 345 -3.95 -11.22 -32.13
CA ASP A 345 -5.13 -12.00 -32.56
C ASP A 345 -4.92 -13.50 -32.31
N SER A 346 -3.73 -14.03 -32.61
CA SER A 346 -3.43 -15.45 -32.32
C SER A 346 -3.52 -15.77 -30.82
N LEU A 347 -3.17 -14.83 -29.94
CA LEU A 347 -3.34 -14.98 -28.49
C LEU A 347 -4.81 -14.87 -28.08
N ALA A 348 -5.56 -13.92 -28.68
CA ALA A 348 -6.96 -13.69 -28.38
C ALA A 348 -7.86 -14.88 -28.77
N ASP A 349 -7.49 -15.56 -29.86
CA ASP A 349 -8.22 -16.70 -30.42
C ASP A 349 -7.64 -18.06 -29.99
N ASP A 350 -6.52 -18.11 -29.24
CA ASP A 350 -5.94 -19.35 -28.69
C ASP A 350 -6.93 -20.05 -27.73
N PRO A 351 -7.47 -21.23 -28.09
CA PRO A 351 -8.46 -21.93 -27.26
C PRO A 351 -7.95 -22.30 -25.87
N GLU A 352 -6.66 -22.65 -25.74
CA GLU A 352 -6.08 -23.05 -24.46
C GLU A 352 -5.80 -21.84 -23.57
N ALA A 353 -5.36 -20.71 -24.15
CA ALA A 353 -5.22 -19.44 -23.42
C ALA A 353 -6.58 -18.95 -22.89
N ARG A 354 -7.63 -18.98 -23.72
CA ARG A 354 -9.00 -18.59 -23.34
C ARG A 354 -9.54 -19.50 -22.23
N ARG A 355 -9.32 -20.81 -22.34
CA ARG A 355 -9.68 -21.79 -21.30
C ARG A 355 -8.92 -21.54 -20.01
N LEU A 356 -7.61 -21.26 -20.08
CA LEU A 356 -6.78 -20.98 -18.91
C LEU A 356 -7.30 -19.78 -18.11
N ILE A 357 -7.67 -18.68 -18.77
CA ILE A 357 -8.26 -17.50 -18.14
C ILE A 357 -9.64 -17.80 -17.55
N THR A 358 -10.49 -18.51 -18.29
CA THR A 358 -11.85 -18.89 -17.83
C THR A 358 -11.79 -19.79 -16.59
N ASP A 359 -10.95 -20.83 -16.61
CA ASP A 359 -10.76 -21.75 -15.48
C ASP A 359 -10.13 -21.05 -14.29
N ARG A 360 -9.30 -20.02 -14.52
CA ARG A 360 -8.68 -19.21 -13.46
C ARG A 360 -9.73 -18.38 -12.73
N GLU A 361 -10.59 -17.67 -13.44
CA GLU A 361 -11.71 -16.92 -12.85
C GLU A 361 -12.61 -17.86 -12.04
N HIS A 362 -13.02 -18.99 -12.64
CA HIS A 362 -13.90 -19.95 -11.97
C HIS A 362 -13.29 -20.50 -10.68
N ARG A 363 -12.01 -20.88 -10.67
CA ARG A 363 -11.34 -21.38 -9.46
C ARG A 363 -11.29 -20.34 -8.35
N LYS A 364 -11.16 -19.05 -8.68
CA LYS A 364 -11.07 -17.96 -7.70
C LYS A 364 -12.44 -17.52 -7.20
N LYS A 365 -13.43 -17.40 -8.09
CA LYS A 365 -14.73 -16.80 -7.81
C LYS A 365 -15.87 -17.80 -7.65
N ARG A 366 -15.68 -19.06 -8.07
CA ARG A 366 -16.70 -20.12 -8.05
C ARG A 366 -18.00 -19.62 -8.70
N GLY A 367 -19.13 -19.66 -7.98
CA GLY A 367 -20.43 -19.20 -8.49
C GLY A 367 -20.52 -17.69 -8.81
N LEU A 368 -19.49 -16.90 -8.47
CA LEU A 368 -19.39 -15.47 -8.80
C LEU A 368 -18.61 -15.20 -10.10
N ALA A 369 -18.11 -16.23 -10.79
CA ALA A 369 -17.40 -16.08 -12.06
C ALA A 369 -18.36 -15.61 -13.17
N ARG A 370 -18.03 -14.49 -13.82
CA ARG A 370 -18.90 -13.83 -14.80
C ARG A 370 -18.97 -14.61 -16.11
N LEU A 371 -17.88 -15.26 -16.53
CA LEU A 371 -17.85 -16.04 -17.78
C LEU A 371 -18.77 -17.28 -17.74
N GLN A 372 -19.21 -17.70 -16.54
CA GLN A 372 -20.10 -18.85 -16.35
C GLN A 372 -21.43 -18.49 -15.67
N ASN A 373 -21.65 -17.21 -15.35
CA ASN A 373 -22.85 -16.75 -14.67
C ASN A 373 -23.41 -15.50 -15.37
N ARG A 374 -24.45 -15.71 -16.20
CA ARG A 374 -25.07 -14.63 -16.99
C ARG A 374 -25.54 -13.46 -16.14
N ALA A 375 -26.17 -13.73 -14.99
CA ALA A 375 -26.64 -12.67 -14.10
C ALA A 375 -25.50 -11.80 -13.55
N ARG A 376 -24.30 -12.37 -13.36
CA ARG A 376 -23.11 -11.61 -12.95
C ARG A 376 -22.45 -10.87 -14.11
N LEU A 377 -22.51 -11.44 -15.32
CA LEU A 377 -22.07 -10.77 -16.54
C LEU A 377 -22.93 -9.55 -16.85
N ASP A 378 -24.26 -9.65 -16.68
CA ASP A 378 -25.18 -8.54 -16.91
C ASP A 378 -24.93 -7.36 -15.93
N GLN A 379 -24.38 -7.64 -14.75
CA GLN A 379 -23.98 -6.63 -13.75
C GLN A 379 -22.58 -6.04 -13.98
N TRP A 380 -21.82 -6.54 -14.96
CA TRP A 380 -20.50 -6.01 -15.27
C TRP A 380 -20.62 -4.59 -15.85
N SER A 381 -19.74 -3.68 -15.44
CA SER A 381 -19.75 -2.28 -15.86
C SER A 381 -19.09 -2.03 -17.23
N GLY A 382 -18.61 -3.08 -17.90
CA GLY A 382 -17.96 -3.00 -19.21
C GLY A 382 -16.42 -2.95 -19.17
N GLY A 383 -15.80 -2.96 -17.99
CA GLY A 383 -14.35 -3.08 -17.81
C GLY A 383 -13.98 -3.66 -16.45
N SER A 384 -12.86 -4.39 -16.36
CA SER A 384 -12.28 -4.82 -15.10
C SER A 384 -10.75 -4.86 -15.18
N ALA A 385 -10.06 -4.19 -14.24
CA ALA A 385 -8.60 -4.17 -14.16
C ALA A 385 -7.90 -3.87 -15.51
N LEU A 386 -8.39 -2.85 -16.22
CA LEU A 386 -7.92 -2.46 -17.56
C LEU A 386 -6.57 -1.72 -17.57
N GLY A 387 -6.06 -1.32 -16.41
CA GLY A 387 -4.80 -0.59 -16.28
C GLY A 387 -3.64 -1.50 -15.86
N ARG A 388 -2.41 -1.02 -16.08
CA ARG A 388 -1.19 -1.64 -15.54
C ARG A 388 -1.14 -1.51 -14.02
N LEU A 389 -0.60 -2.54 -13.37
CA LEU A 389 -0.35 -2.52 -11.93
C LEU A 389 0.70 -1.45 -11.59
N GLN A 390 0.38 -0.60 -10.63
CA GLN A 390 1.26 0.47 -10.14
C GLN A 390 1.90 0.13 -8.78
N PHE A 391 1.55 -0.99 -8.15
CA PHE A 391 2.13 -1.44 -6.88
C PHE A 391 2.13 -0.44 -5.71
N ARG A 392 1.20 0.53 -5.70
CA ARG A 392 1.12 1.67 -4.75
C ARG A 392 2.11 2.81 -5.02
N TRP A 393 2.66 2.87 -6.24
CA TRP A 393 3.53 3.96 -6.67
C TRP A 393 2.87 5.35 -6.55
N PRO A 394 1.60 5.58 -6.94
CA PRO A 394 0.99 6.89 -6.81
C PRO A 394 0.98 7.40 -5.36
N GLU A 395 0.70 6.51 -4.40
CA GLU A 395 0.72 6.82 -2.97
C GLU A 395 2.15 7.08 -2.48
N ALA A 396 3.10 6.19 -2.81
CA ALA A 396 4.50 6.37 -2.42
C ALA A 396 5.12 7.63 -3.03
N ARG A 397 4.75 7.97 -4.27
CA ARG A 397 5.18 9.20 -4.96
C ARG A 397 4.65 10.43 -4.24
N ALA A 398 3.37 10.43 -3.87
CA ALA A 398 2.77 11.53 -3.11
C ALA A 398 3.45 11.70 -1.73
N ASP A 399 3.75 10.58 -1.05
CA ASP A 399 4.50 10.63 0.21
C ASP A 399 5.91 11.23 0.01
N LEU A 400 6.63 10.82 -1.04
CA LEU A 400 7.96 11.37 -1.38
C LEU A 400 7.88 12.87 -1.73
N GLU A 401 6.87 13.30 -2.47
CA GLU A 401 6.63 14.71 -2.80
C GLU A 401 6.36 15.54 -1.54
N ASP A 402 5.58 15.04 -0.58
CA ASP A 402 5.34 15.69 0.71
C ASP A 402 6.67 15.84 1.49
N ILE A 403 7.53 14.80 1.51
CA ILE A 403 8.86 14.85 2.16
C ILE A 403 9.75 15.89 1.48
N TYR A 404 9.87 15.85 0.16
CA TYR A 404 10.75 16.75 -0.57
C TYR A 404 10.33 18.20 -0.42
N ARG A 405 9.02 18.49 -0.47
CA ARG A 405 8.49 19.84 -0.22
C ARG A 405 8.84 20.31 1.20
N GLY A 406 8.69 19.46 2.21
CA GLY A 406 9.04 19.81 3.58
C GLY A 406 10.53 20.10 3.76
N LEU A 407 11.41 19.34 3.09
CA LEU A 407 12.86 19.57 3.10
C LEU A 407 13.29 20.84 2.36
N GLU A 408 12.54 21.26 1.33
CA GLU A 408 12.80 22.51 0.59
C GLU A 408 12.29 23.77 1.32
N ALA A 409 11.33 23.60 2.22
CA ALA A 409 10.69 24.71 2.93
C ALA A 409 11.53 25.26 4.10
N GLY A 410 12.60 24.56 4.52
CA GLY A 410 13.55 24.99 5.55
C GLY A 410 14.89 25.38 4.96
#